data_AF-A0A916H341-F1
#
_entry.id   AF-A0A916H341-F1
#
_cell.length_a   1.000
_cell.length_b   1.000
_cell.length_c   1.000
_cell.angle_alpha   90.00
_cell.angle_beta   90.00
_cell.angle_gamma   90.00
#
_symmetry.space_group_name_H-M   'P 1'
#
loop_
_entity.id
_entity.type
_entity.pdbx_description
1 polymer ?
#
loop_
_entity_poly.entity_id
_entity_poly.type
_entity_poly.pdbx_seq_one_letter_code
_entity_poly.pdbx_strand_id
1 'polypeptide(L)'
;MAQTLLRRRARGFTLIELMVTVAIAAILASVAVPMYRDYVLRSRIIDATSKLSDFRVRMEQYFMDNRTYADGEKCGVADPKDNDEAGFTIACTGASATAYTATAKGKE
;
A
#
# COMPACT_ATOMS: atom_id res chain seq x y z
N MET A 1 -5.64 -68.44 -12.65
CA MET A 1 -5.89 -67.06 -13.13
C MET A 1 -5.06 -66.10 -12.29
N ALA A 2 -3.87 -65.72 -12.74
CA ALA A 2 -3.04 -64.73 -12.07
C ALA A 2 -3.04 -63.46 -12.92
N GLN A 3 -3.73 -62.41 -12.45
CA GLN A 3 -3.71 -61.09 -13.08
C GLN A 3 -2.44 -60.36 -12.62
N THR A 4 -1.47 -60.25 -13.52
CA THR A 4 -0.24 -59.48 -13.31
C THR A 4 -0.59 -57.99 -13.31
N LEU A 5 -0.55 -57.35 -12.14
CA LEU A 5 -0.73 -55.90 -12.00
C LEU A 5 0.38 -55.16 -12.76
N LEU A 6 0.03 -54.57 -13.91
CA LEU A 6 0.90 -53.69 -14.69
C LEU A 6 1.19 -52.42 -13.88
N ARG A 7 2.34 -52.42 -13.20
CA ARG A 7 2.86 -51.27 -12.46
C ARG A 7 3.20 -50.15 -13.46
N ARG A 8 2.38 -49.10 -13.53
CA ARG A 8 2.70 -47.88 -14.31
C ARG A 8 4.02 -47.31 -13.80
N ARG A 9 5.03 -47.23 -14.67
CA ARG A 9 6.32 -46.64 -14.34
C ARG A 9 6.14 -45.13 -14.21
N ALA A 10 6.39 -44.59 -13.02
CA ALA A 10 6.41 -43.15 -12.82
C ALA A 10 7.51 -42.55 -13.71
N ARG A 11 7.13 -41.66 -14.63
CA ARG A 11 8.07 -40.88 -15.44
C ARG A 11 8.52 -39.69 -14.60
N GLY A 12 9.84 -39.56 -14.38
CA GLY A 12 10.42 -38.39 -13.72
C GLY A 12 10.48 -37.19 -14.66
N PHE A 13 10.57 -35.99 -14.11
CA PHE A 13 10.77 -34.75 -14.85
C PHE A 13 12.24 -34.64 -15.30
N THR A 14 12.49 -34.09 -16.48
CA THR A 14 13.87 -33.93 -16.96
C THR A 14 14.48 -32.61 -16.50
N LEU A 15 15.82 -32.56 -16.37
CA LEU A 15 16.53 -31.35 -15.94
C LEU A 15 16.34 -30.20 -16.93
N ILE A 16 16.25 -30.52 -18.23
CA ILE A 16 16.01 -29.53 -19.28
C ILE A 16 14.59 -28.93 -19.19
N GLU A 17 13.59 -29.73 -18.83
CA GLU A 17 12.21 -29.30 -18.64
C GLU A 17 12.10 -28.34 -17.44
N LEU A 18 12.90 -28.56 -16.40
CA LEU A 18 13.00 -27.63 -15.26
C LEU A 18 13.71 -26.33 -15.66
N MET A 19 14.77 -26.38 -16.46
CA MET A 19 15.46 -25.16 -16.90
C MET A 19 14.58 -24.27 -17.77
N VAL A 20 13.81 -24.87 -18.69
CA VAL A 20 12.89 -24.10 -19.56
C VAL A 20 11.76 -23.49 -18.74
N THR A 21 11.18 -24.23 -17.78
CA THR A 21 10.11 -23.70 -16.92
C THR A 21 10.58 -22.54 -16.04
N VAL A 22 11.76 -22.64 -15.43
CA VAL A 22 12.34 -21.53 -14.64
C VAL A 22 12.68 -20.33 -15.52
N ALA A 23 13.18 -20.55 -16.74
CA ALA A 23 13.45 -19.47 -17.68
C ALA A 23 12.17 -18.69 -18.04
N ILE A 24 11.07 -19.38 -18.32
CA ILE A 24 9.77 -18.75 -18.58
C ILE A 24 9.26 -18.01 -17.33
N ALA A 25 9.35 -18.63 -16.15
CA ALA A 25 8.94 -18.01 -14.89
C ALA A 25 9.73 -16.73 -14.58
N ALA A 26 11.03 -16.69 -14.87
CA ALA A 26 11.88 -15.51 -14.68
C ALA A 26 11.45 -14.35 -15.60
N ILE A 27 11.13 -14.65 -16.86
CA ILE A 27 10.62 -13.64 -17.81
C ILE A 27 9.30 -13.05 -17.28
N LEU A 28 8.36 -13.90 -16.86
CA LEU A 28 7.07 -13.45 -16.33
C LEU A 28 7.25 -12.63 -15.03
N ALA A 29 8.10 -13.09 -14.11
CA ALA A 29 8.36 -12.41 -12.85
C ALA A 29 8.95 -10.99 -13.06
N SER A 30 9.80 -10.81 -14.08
CA SER A 30 10.40 -9.51 -14.39
C SER A 30 9.37 -8.42 -14.71
N VAL A 31 8.21 -8.79 -15.26
CA VAL A 31 7.11 -7.87 -15.58
C VAL A 31 6.04 -7.86 -14.48
N ALA A 32 5.71 -9.02 -13.91
CA ALA A 32 4.66 -9.14 -12.91
C ALA A 32 5.01 -8.45 -11.58
N VAL A 33 6.26 -8.51 -11.14
CA VAL A 33 6.69 -7.91 -9.87
C VAL A 33 6.55 -6.38 -9.87
N PRO A 34 7.11 -5.61 -10.84
CA PRO A 34 6.92 -4.17 -10.86
C PRO A 34 5.44 -3.78 -11.01
N MET A 35 4.68 -4.48 -11.86
CA MET A 35 3.25 -4.22 -12.01
C MET A 35 2.46 -4.41 -10.71
N TYR A 36 2.74 -5.48 -9.96
CA TYR A 36 2.09 -5.72 -8.68
C TYR A 36 2.46 -4.65 -7.63
N ARG A 37 3.72 -4.23 -7.59
CA ARG A 37 4.17 -3.14 -6.71
C ARG A 37 3.45 -1.82 -7.03
N ASP A 38 3.32 -1.48 -8.32
CA ASP A 38 2.60 -0.28 -8.76
C ASP A 38 1.10 -0.34 -8.40
N TYR A 39 0.50 -1.52 -8.51
CA TYR A 39 -0.89 -1.73 -8.08
C TYR A 39 -1.07 -1.48 -6.58
N VAL A 40 -0.22 -2.06 -5.74
CA VAL A 40 -0.25 -1.86 -4.29
C VAL A 40 0.00 -0.38 -3.95
N LEU A 41 0.96 0.28 -4.61
CA LEU A 41 1.23 1.70 -4.41
C LEU A 41 0.01 2.57 -4.74
N ARG A 42 -0.68 2.31 -5.86
CA ARG A 42 -1.93 3.02 -6.22
C ARG A 42 -3.01 2.84 -5.16
N SER A 43 -3.16 1.62 -4.63
CA SER A 43 -4.11 1.37 -3.54
C SER A 43 -3.76 2.16 -2.27
N ARG A 44 -2.48 2.26 -1.93
CA ARG A 44 -2.01 3.05 -0.77
C ARG A 44 -2.22 4.56 -0.97
N ILE A 45 -2.04 5.07 -2.19
CA ILE A 45 -2.34 6.47 -2.51
C ILE A 45 -3.83 6.78 -2.28
N ILE A 46 -4.72 5.87 -2.67
CA ILE A 46 -6.16 6.04 -2.43
C ILE A 46 -6.46 6.12 -0.92
N ASP A 47 -5.90 5.21 -0.12
CA ASP A 47 -6.04 5.25 1.35
C ASP A 47 -5.50 6.56 1.95
N ALA A 48 -4.31 7.01 1.52
CA ALA A 48 -3.73 8.27 1.94
C ALA A 48 -4.63 9.48 1.60
N THR A 49 -5.22 9.52 0.40
CA THR A 49 -6.16 10.58 0.01
C THR A 49 -7.45 10.54 0.82
N SER A 50 -7.96 9.35 1.16
CA SER A 50 -9.13 9.20 2.03
C SER A 50 -8.85 9.77 3.42
N LYS A 51 -7.69 9.44 4.00
CA LYS A 51 -7.28 9.96 5.31
C LYS A 51 -7.07 11.47 5.31
N LEU A 52 -6.53 12.04 4.24
CA LEU A 52 -6.44 13.50 4.09
C LEU A 52 -7.83 14.16 4.01
N SER A 53 -8.79 13.53 3.33
CA SER A 53 -10.18 14.00 3.28
C SER A 53 -10.83 13.96 4.66
N ASP A 54 -10.67 12.87 5.40
CA ASP A 54 -11.18 12.74 6.77
C ASP A 54 -10.54 13.77 7.70
N PHE A 55 -9.23 14.00 7.56
CA PHE A 55 -8.51 15.00 8.32
C PHE A 55 -9.05 16.41 8.04
N ARG A 56 -9.32 16.74 6.76
CA ARG A 56 -9.94 18.01 6.37
C ARG A 56 -11.28 18.21 7.06
N VAL A 57 -12.16 17.21 7.06
CA VAL A 57 -13.49 17.32 7.70
C VAL A 57 -13.34 17.59 9.20
N ARG A 58 -12.40 16.93 9.87
CA ARG A 58 -12.13 17.17 11.30
C ARG A 58 -11.57 18.57 11.55
N MET A 59 -10.71 19.06 10.67
CA MET A 59 -10.18 20.43 10.75
C MET A 59 -11.30 21.46 10.56
N GLU A 60 -12.23 21.24 9.63
CA GLU A 60 -13.41 22.09 9.44
C GLU A 60 -14.30 22.09 10.70
N GLN A 61 -14.51 20.93 11.35
CA GLN A 61 -15.21 20.85 12.64
C GLN A 61 -14.48 21.66 13.72
N TYR A 62 -13.17 21.48 13.85
CA TYR A 62 -12.37 22.22 14.83
C TYR A 62 -12.44 23.75 14.62
N PHE A 63 -12.48 24.20 13.37
CA PHE A 63 -12.64 25.60 13.04
C PHE A 63 -14.03 26.14 13.43
N MET A 64 -15.10 25.35 13.34
CA MET A 64 -16.43 25.77 13.81
C MET A 64 -16.44 26.01 15.32
N ASP A 65 -15.71 25.19 16.08
CA ASP A 65 -15.65 25.29 17.54
C ASP A 65 -14.69 26.40 18.02
N ASN A 66 -13.52 26.53 17.38
CA ASN A 66 -12.41 27.36 17.87
C ASN A 66 -12.12 28.61 17.03
N ARG A 67 -12.73 28.74 15.84
CA ARG A 67 -12.48 29.81 14.85
C ARG A 67 -11.03 29.94 14.41
N THR A 68 -10.26 28.86 14.55
CA THR A 68 -8.86 28.75 14.13
C THR A 68 -8.58 27.32 13.70
N TYR A 69 -7.64 27.10 12.80
CA TYR A 69 -7.11 25.76 12.50
C TYR A 69 -5.88 25.40 13.35
N ALA A 70 -5.33 26.37 14.08
CA ALA A 70 -4.15 26.18 14.91
C ALA A 70 -4.52 25.88 16.37
N ASP A 71 -3.72 25.00 16.98
CA ASP A 71 -3.59 24.83 18.43
C ASP A 71 -2.11 25.03 18.78
N GLY A 72 -1.77 26.28 19.13
CA GLY A 72 -0.37 26.71 19.25
C GLY A 72 0.38 26.64 17.91
N GLU A 73 1.50 25.92 17.89
CA GLU A 73 2.32 25.69 16.68
C GLU A 73 1.85 24.49 15.85
N LYS A 74 0.82 23.77 16.31
CA LYS A 74 0.29 22.56 15.66
C LYS A 74 -1.09 22.81 15.05
N CYS A 75 -1.55 21.86 14.27
CA CYS A 75 -2.94 21.82 13.83
C CYS A 75 -3.85 21.45 15.02
N GLY A 76 -5.06 22.02 15.03
CA GLY A 76 -6.03 21.83 16.11
C GLY A 76 -6.59 20.41 16.22
N VAL A 77 -6.36 19.59 15.20
CA VAL A 77 -6.66 18.16 15.21
C VAL A 77 -5.34 17.39 15.15
N ALA A 78 -5.24 16.34 15.96
CA ALA A 78 -4.11 15.42 15.90
C ALA A 78 -3.94 14.84 14.50
N ASP A 79 -2.70 14.70 14.06
CA ASP A 79 -2.39 14.08 12.78
C ASP A 79 -3.05 12.69 12.68
N PRO A 80 -3.58 12.31 11.50
CA PRO A 80 -4.13 10.98 11.31
C PRO A 80 -3.09 9.93 11.69
N LYS A 81 -3.47 8.98 12.54
CA LYS A 81 -2.55 7.92 12.95
C LYS A 81 -2.13 7.14 11.71
N ASP A 82 -0.83 7.07 11.50
CA ASP A 82 -0.23 6.12 10.59
C ASP A 82 -0.52 4.72 11.15
N ASN A 83 -1.44 4.01 10.52
CA ASN A 83 -1.41 2.55 10.64
C ASN A 83 -0.13 2.17 9.89
N ASP A 84 0.88 1.62 10.57
CA ASP A 84 2.24 1.37 10.04
C ASP A 84 2.29 0.56 8.73
N GLU A 85 1.16 -0.02 8.31
CA GLU A 85 0.96 -0.78 7.08
C GLU A 85 0.67 0.08 5.84
N ALA A 86 0.25 1.34 6.01
CA ALA A 86 -0.23 2.18 4.91
C ALA A 86 0.88 2.70 3.98
N GLY A 87 2.14 2.65 4.41
CA GLY A 87 3.28 3.13 3.63
C GLY A 87 3.29 4.65 3.37
N PHE A 88 2.42 5.42 4.03
CA PHE A 88 2.39 6.88 3.98
C PHE A 88 2.32 7.44 5.41
N THR A 89 3.04 8.53 5.64
CA THR A 89 2.99 9.36 6.84
C THR A 89 2.25 10.65 6.55
N ILE A 90 1.23 10.96 7.36
CA ILE A 90 0.46 12.20 7.22
C ILE A 90 0.92 13.20 8.28
N ALA A 91 1.24 14.40 7.84
CA ALA A 91 1.66 15.49 8.73
C ALA A 91 0.95 16.79 8.36
N CYS A 92 0.49 17.50 9.37
CA CYS A 92 -0.07 18.83 9.25
C CYS A 92 0.95 19.90 9.67
N THR A 93 1.11 20.93 8.84
CA THR A 93 2.09 22.01 9.02
C THR A 93 1.49 23.36 8.63
N GLY A 94 2.10 24.45 9.12
CA GLY A 94 1.70 25.81 8.76
C GLY A 94 0.27 26.16 9.19
N ALA A 95 -0.20 25.63 10.31
CA ALA A 95 -1.50 25.95 10.85
C ALA A 95 -1.55 27.42 11.30
N SER A 96 -2.62 28.10 10.92
CA SER A 96 -2.94 29.46 11.30
C SER A 96 -4.45 29.57 11.56
N ALA A 97 -4.94 30.77 11.84
CA ALA A 97 -6.37 30.98 12.01
C ALA A 97 -7.18 30.53 10.77
N THR A 98 -6.66 30.71 9.55
CA THR A 98 -7.44 30.54 8.31
C THR A 98 -6.85 29.55 7.32
N ALA A 99 -5.66 29.03 7.57
CA ALA A 99 -4.98 28.11 6.66
C ALA A 99 -4.22 27.02 7.41
N TYR A 100 -4.06 25.87 6.77
CA TYR A 100 -3.19 24.78 7.18
C TYR A 100 -2.75 24.02 5.92
N THR A 101 -1.66 23.26 6.03
CA THR A 101 -1.19 22.37 4.96
C THR A 101 -1.10 20.95 5.51
N ALA A 102 -1.90 20.04 4.95
CA ALA A 102 -1.81 18.61 5.24
C ALA A 102 -1.05 17.91 4.10
N THR A 103 -0.03 17.12 4.45
CA THR A 103 0.82 16.41 3.48
C THR A 103 0.82 14.92 3.78
N ALA A 104 0.67 14.09 2.75
CA ALA A 104 0.90 12.65 2.83
C ALA A 104 2.22 12.32 2.12
N LYS A 105 3.22 11.86 2.87
CA LYS A 105 4.55 11.49 2.36
C LYS A 105 4.70 9.97 2.36
N GLY A 106 5.07 9.39 1.23
CA GLY A 106 5.40 7.96 1.17
C GLY A 106 6.58 7.63 2.09
N LYS A 107 6.47 6.56 2.87
CA LYS A 107 7.63 5.94 3.55
C LYS A 107 8.48 5.25 2.47
N GLU A 108 9.80 5.47 2.51
CA GLU A 108 10.77 4.77 1.65
C GLU A 108 10.82 3.27 1.94
#